data_AF-B7SP32-F1
#
_entry.id   AF-B7SP32-F1
#
_cell.length_a   1.000
_cell.length_b   1.000
_cell.length_c   1.000
_cell.angle_alpha   90.00
_cell.angle_beta   90.00
_cell.angle_gamma   90.00
#
_symmetry.space_group_name_H-M   'P 1'
#
loop_
_entity.id
_entity.type
_entity.pdbx_description
1 polymer ?
#
loop_
_entity_poly.entity_id
_entity_poly.type
_entity_poly.pdbx_seq_one_letter_code
_entity_poly.pdbx_strand_id
1 'polypeptide(L)'
;VGDREFFDTVLELVDVQTQVVAGTNYRIKFKTAESTCRVTDTYSKELCLPKSSETVKDTCTAVIYDVPWLTERSVSSFTCEGDAVST
;
A
#
# COMPACT_ATOMS: atom_id res chain seq x y z
N VAL A 1 -17.24 -1.28 1.01
CA VAL A 1 -16.28 -0.86 2.05
C VAL A 1 -17.03 -0.92 3.36
N GLY A 2 -16.88 -1.96 4.19
CA GLY A 2 -17.80 -2.08 5.32
C GLY A 2 -17.62 -3.18 6.36
N ASP A 3 -16.51 -3.92 6.43
CA ASP A 3 -16.31 -4.96 7.49
C ASP A 3 -14.85 -5.06 8.00
N ARG A 4 -13.99 -4.06 7.73
CA ARG A 4 -12.58 -4.13 8.15
C ARG A 4 -12.44 -3.55 9.56
N GLU A 5 -11.95 -4.34 10.52
CA GLU A 5 -11.73 -3.85 11.89
C GLU A 5 -10.39 -3.11 12.03
N PHE A 6 -9.36 -3.52 11.26
CA PHE A 6 -8.01 -2.99 11.31
C PHE A 6 -7.57 -2.40 9.96
N PHE A 7 -6.66 -1.43 9.99
CA PHE A 7 -6.04 -0.92 8.76
C PHE A 7 -5.13 -1.96 8.12
N ASP A 8 -5.02 -1.93 6.80
CA ASP A 8 -3.98 -2.63 6.07
C ASP A 8 -2.72 -1.76 6.03
N THR A 9 -1.56 -2.37 6.19
CA THR A 9 -0.26 -1.69 6.14
C THR A 9 0.71 -2.42 5.21
N VAL A 10 1.78 -1.75 4.81
CA VAL A 10 2.80 -2.33 3.93
C VAL A 10 3.66 -3.31 4.73
N LEU A 11 3.76 -4.54 4.23
CA LEU A 11 4.62 -5.57 4.81
C LEU A 11 6.01 -5.52 4.17
N GLU A 12 6.07 -5.59 2.84
CA GLU A 12 7.34 -5.52 2.10
C GLU A 12 7.14 -5.00 0.68
N LEU A 13 8.18 -4.38 0.12
CA LEU A 13 8.24 -4.04 -1.30
C LEU A 13 8.75 -5.25 -2.09
N VAL A 14 8.03 -5.59 -3.15
CA VAL A 14 8.35 -6.72 -4.03
C VAL A 14 9.12 -6.26 -5.26
N ASP A 15 8.68 -5.15 -5.87
CA ASP A 15 9.31 -4.58 -7.06
C ASP A 15 9.05 -3.07 -7.12
N VAL A 16 10.01 -2.32 -7.64
CA VAL A 16 9.89 -0.88 -7.84
C VAL A 16 10.44 -0.51 -9.21
N GLN A 17 9.58 0.07 -10.04
CA GLN A 17 9.94 0.55 -11.37
C GLN A 17 9.78 2.06 -11.42
N THR A 18 10.72 2.73 -12.07
CA THR A 18 10.71 4.19 -12.23
C THR A 18 10.59 4.53 -13.71
N GLN A 19 9.69 5.45 -14.03
CA GLN A 19 9.53 6.01 -15.37
C GLN A 19 9.51 7.54 -15.30
N VAL A 20 10.48 8.17 -15.96
CA VAL A 20 10.58 9.64 -16.06
C VAL A 20 9.64 10.15 -17.14
N VAL A 21 8.86 11.18 -16.81
CA VAL A 21 7.89 11.86 -17.69
C VAL A 21 7.94 13.37 -17.42
N ALA A 22 6.83 14.11 -17.52
CA ALA A 22 6.71 15.48 -16.99
C ALA A 22 6.62 15.51 -15.43
N GLY A 23 7.47 14.71 -14.79
CA GLY A 23 7.34 14.22 -13.42
C GLY A 23 8.02 12.85 -13.33
N THR A 24 7.67 12.04 -12.34
CA THR A 24 8.12 10.65 -12.23
C THR A 24 6.96 9.75 -11.84
N ASN A 25 6.77 8.65 -12.58
CA ASN A 25 5.90 7.57 -12.18
C ASN A 25 6.74 6.52 -11.44
N TYR A 26 6.36 6.21 -10.19
CA TYR A 26 6.85 5.07 -9.45
C TYR A 26 5.79 3.98 -9.44
N ARG A 27 6.04 2.89 -10.17
CA ARG A 27 5.19 1.69 -10.09
C ARG A 27 5.76 0.78 -9.02
N ILE A 28 5.04 0.66 -7.91
CA ILE A 28 5.45 -0.03 -6.70
C ILE A 28 4.57 -1.25 -6.53
N LYS A 29 5.16 -2.45 -6.57
CA LYS A 29 4.51 -3.69 -6.19
C LYS A 29 4.91 -4.03 -4.76
N PHE A 30 3.94 -4.28 -3.89
CA PHE A 30 4.17 -4.52 -2.47
C PHE A 30 3.16 -5.49 -1.88
N LYS A 31 3.54 -6.16 -0.80
CA LYS A 31 2.63 -7.00 -0.01
C LYS A 31 2.03 -6.20 1.13
N THR A 32 0.79 -6.49 1.47
CA THR A 32 0.10 -5.91 2.63
C THR A 32 -0.11 -6.95 3.71
N ALA A 33 -0.29 -6.47 4.94
CA ALA A 33 -0.73 -7.25 6.07
C ALA A 33 -1.72 -6.43 6.90
N GLU A 34 -2.53 -7.12 7.69
CA GLU A 34 -3.37 -6.45 8.69
C GLU A 34 -2.48 -5.79 9.75
N SER A 35 -2.73 -4.53 10.06
CA SER A 35 -2.00 -3.77 11.07
C SER A 35 -2.61 -3.91 12.46
N THR A 36 -1.88 -3.46 13.47
CA THR A 36 -2.34 -3.40 14.86
C THR A 36 -3.35 -2.29 15.14
N CYS A 37 -3.48 -1.29 14.26
CA CYS A 37 -4.38 -0.15 14.42
C CYS A 37 -5.80 -0.47 13.95
N ARG A 38 -6.81 -0.08 14.72
CA ARG A 38 -8.21 -0.19 14.30
C ARG A 38 -8.51 0.88 13.26
N VAL A 39 -9.47 0.62 12.37
CA VAL A 39 -9.92 1.61 11.37
C VAL A 39 -10.54 2.87 12.00
N THR A 40 -10.91 2.80 13.27
CA THR A 40 -11.41 3.93 14.08
C THR A 40 -10.30 4.84 14.58
N ASP A 41 -9.05 4.39 14.52
CA ASP A 41 -7.89 5.15 14.98
C ASP A 41 -7.37 6.06 13.86
N THR A 42 -6.47 6.99 14.21
CA THR A 42 -5.73 7.76 13.19
C THR A 42 -4.58 6.91 12.65
N TYR A 43 -4.55 6.70 11.33
CA TYR A 43 -3.47 5.95 10.69
C TYR A 43 -2.12 6.68 10.78
N SER A 44 -1.08 5.97 11.22
CA SER A 44 0.32 6.37 11.12
C SER A 44 1.13 5.17 10.66
N LYS A 45 1.99 5.35 9.65
CA LYS A 45 2.83 4.26 9.14
C LYS A 45 3.87 3.80 10.18
N GLU A 46 4.24 4.68 11.11
CA GLU A 46 5.20 4.41 12.19
C GLU A 46 4.57 3.61 13.34
N LEU A 47 3.27 3.80 13.59
CA LEU A 47 2.55 3.17 14.71
C LEU A 47 1.73 1.95 14.27
N CYS A 48 1.16 1.96 13.08
CA CYS A 48 0.32 0.90 12.54
C CYS A 48 1.17 -0.19 11.89
N LEU A 49 1.90 -0.90 12.74
CA LEU A 49 2.78 -1.99 12.35
C LEU A 49 1.98 -3.25 11.97
N PRO A 50 2.51 -4.10 11.06
CA PRO A 50 1.91 -5.39 10.75
C PRO A 50 1.71 -6.25 12.00
N LYS A 51 0.55 -6.89 12.14
CA LYS A 51 0.31 -7.88 13.22
C LYS A 51 1.21 -9.10 13.10
N SER A 52 1.55 -9.47 11.88
CA SER A 52 2.41 -10.59 11.53
C SER A 52 3.28 -10.20 10.34
N SER A 53 4.55 -10.62 10.36
CA SER A 53 5.46 -10.49 9.21
C SER A 53 5.36 -11.65 8.22
N GLU A 54 4.67 -12.73 8.60
CA GLU A 54 4.57 -13.96 7.81
C GLU A 54 3.25 -14.04 7.03
N THR A 55 2.20 -13.39 7.55
CA THR A 55 0.86 -13.44 6.98
C THR A 55 0.67 -12.33 5.96
N VAL A 56 0.76 -12.68 4.69
CA VAL A 56 0.43 -11.79 3.56
C VAL A 56 -1.08 -11.77 3.39
N LYS A 57 -1.66 -10.56 3.33
CA LYS A 57 -3.08 -10.37 3.05
C LYS A 57 -3.34 -10.26 1.54
N ASP A 58 -2.72 -9.26 0.90
CA ASP A 58 -2.84 -9.04 -0.53
C ASP A 58 -1.47 -8.68 -1.12
N THR A 59 -1.32 -8.87 -2.43
CA THR A 59 -0.26 -8.24 -3.20
C THR A 59 -0.84 -7.10 -4.02
N CYS A 60 -0.39 -5.89 -3.76
CA CYS A 60 -0.89 -4.67 -4.40
C CYS A 60 0.16 -4.05 -5.32
N THR A 61 -0.32 -3.34 -6.33
CA THR A 61 0.48 -2.46 -7.18
C THR A 61 -0.12 -1.06 -7.13
N ALA A 62 0.70 -0.08 -6.76
CA ALA A 62 0.38 1.33 -6.85
C ALA A 62 1.24 2.00 -7.92
N VAL A 63 0.68 2.97 -8.64
CA VAL A 63 1.48 3.93 -9.41
C VAL A 63 1.38 5.27 -8.71
N ILE A 64 2.52 5.79 -8.26
CA ILE A 64 2.64 7.11 -7.66
C ILE A 64 3.18 8.07 -8.71
N TYR A 65 2.43 9.12 -9.01
CA TYR A 65 2.92 10.23 -9.82
C TYR A 65 3.47 11.31 -8.89
N ASP A 66 4.73 11.66 -9.09
CA ASP A 66 5.46 12.63 -8.26
C ASP A 66 6.04 13.74 -9.13
N VAL A 67 5.75 14.99 -8.78
CA VAL A 67 6.26 16.19 -9.43
C VAL A 67 6.90 17.09 -8.36
N PRO A 68 8.16 16.81 -7.95
CA PRO A 68 8.75 17.45 -6.78
C PRO A 68 8.84 18.98 -6.87
N TRP A 69 9.10 19.53 -8.07
CA TRP A 69 9.18 20.98 -8.28
C TRP A 69 7.82 21.69 -8.19
N LEU A 70 6.71 20.96 -8.23
CA LEU A 70 5.37 21.48 -7.96
C LEU A 70 4.83 21.06 -6.59
N THR A 71 5.59 20.29 -5.80
CA THR A 71 5.14 19.69 -4.53
C THR A 71 3.86 18.86 -4.70
N GLU A 72 3.70 18.22 -5.84
CA GLU A 72 2.52 17.42 -6.18
C GLU A 72 2.87 15.94 -6.13
N ARG A 73 2.09 15.17 -5.37
CA ARG A 73 2.19 13.72 -5.32
C ARG A 73 0.81 13.11 -5.25
N SER A 74 0.52 12.14 -6.11
CA SER A 74 -0.77 11.47 -6.16
C SER A 74 -0.62 9.98 -6.48
N VAL A 75 -1.63 9.21 -6.08
CA VAL A 75 -1.77 7.81 -6.50
C VAL A 75 -2.58 7.82 -7.79
N SER A 76 -1.93 7.54 -8.92
CA SER A 76 -2.58 7.53 -10.24
C SER A 76 -3.28 6.20 -10.53
N SER A 77 -2.81 5.10 -9.94
CA SER A 77 -3.52 3.82 -9.95
C SER A 77 -3.21 2.99 -8.71
N PHE A 78 -4.17 2.17 -8.30
CA PHE A 78 -4.03 1.25 -7.18
C PHE A 78 -4.88 0.00 -7.41
N THR A 79 -4.23 -1.17 -7.41
CA THR A 79 -4.88 -2.46 -7.64
C THR A 79 -4.29 -3.51 -6.69
N CYS A 80 -5.13 -4.33 -6.07
CA CYS A 80 -4.70 -5.46 -5.24
C CYS A 80 -5.23 -6.76 -5.82
N GLU A 81 -4.37 -7.77 -5.85
CA GLU A 81 -4.71 -9.16 -6.11
C GLU A 81 -4.74 -9.85 -4.73
N GLY A 82 -5.93 -10.24 -4.29
CA GLY A 82 -6.07 -11.01 -3.06
C GLY A 82 -5.78 -12.48 -3.30
N ASP A 83 -5.15 -13.13 -2.32
CA ASP A 83 -5.18 -14.58 -2.24
C ASP A 83 -6.60 -14.93 -1.77
N ALA A 84 -7.49 -15.23 -2.71
CA ALA A 84 -8.79 -15.80 -2.39
C ALA A 84 -8.59 -17.23 -1.90
N VAL A 85 -8.01 -17.41 -0.71
CA VAL A 85 -8.23 -18.60 0.10
C VAL A 85 -9.58 -18.43 0.79
N SER A 86 -10.64 -18.48 -0.01
CA SER A 86 -11.97 -18.79 0.47
C SER A 86 -12.07 -20.31 0.53
N THR A 87 -11.71 -20.89 1.67
CA THR A 87 -12.19 -22.22 2.07
C THR A 87 -13.56 -22.09 2.70
#